data_AF-A0A3R7E0F7-F1
#
_entry.id   AF-A0A3R7E0F7-F1
#
_cell.length_a   1.000
_cell.length_b   1.000
_cell.length_c   1.000
_cell.angle_alpha   90.00
_cell.angle_beta   90.00
_cell.angle_gamma   90.00
#
_symmetry.space_group_name_H-M   'P 1'
#
loop_
_entity.id
_entity.type
_entity.pdbx_description
1 polymer ?
#
loop_
_entity_poly.entity_id
_entity_poly.type
_entity_poly.pdbx_seq_one_letter_code
_entity_poly.pdbx_strand_id
1 'polypeptide(L)'
;ITIPTSDDDVMPLLVAPRKSPAVDVAVGDDTPDGSTKRSISDSSSSGPDKKKAKTDPSLYDLREHQRVFSVCWIALLKHKLSTVSMVLANLPDKIMPFLAEPLLLADFLTDSYNVGGITSLLALNSLFVLIQQYNFDYPAFFSKLYQLLADDTLLRSKYRLSRLALTAEPGAILFIIPCVYNLVLRHKECLQLIHRTTTLSVADRAAEKREMLTMKNHIDAAAKEISKTGTRIELSGGQDPFDNDTNDPLVCHALKSSLWELFSLKQHYHAGVATKAKMFEEKLRSQMIDLADDVDISYASLVDDALKRREKQHVALAFEPCVSVLTPTDPIAQIFAL
;
A
#
# COMPACT_ATOMS: atom_id res chain seq x y z
N ILE A 1 0.38 -35.60 3.18
CA ILE A 1 0.10 -35.66 4.63
C ILE A 1 -1.30 -35.10 4.81
N THR A 2 -2.28 -35.97 4.98
CA THR A 2 -3.70 -35.62 5.12
C THR A 2 -3.90 -34.95 6.48
N ILE A 3 -4.49 -33.76 6.47
CA ILE A 3 -4.88 -33.02 7.68
C ILE A 3 -6.17 -33.67 8.21
N PRO A 4 -6.25 -34.07 9.49
CA PRO A 4 -7.43 -34.72 10.03
C PRO A 4 -8.58 -33.71 10.20
N THR A 5 -9.79 -34.12 9.82
CA THR A 5 -11.01 -33.29 9.77
C THR A 5 -12.05 -33.66 10.82
N SER A 6 -11.70 -34.52 11.79
CA SER A 6 -12.59 -34.98 12.86
C SER A 6 -11.96 -34.76 14.23
N ASP A 7 -12.77 -34.29 15.18
CA ASP A 7 -12.37 -33.99 16.57
C ASP A 7 -11.76 -35.22 17.30
N ASP A 8 -12.10 -36.44 16.86
CA ASP A 8 -11.59 -37.69 17.42
C ASP A 8 -10.09 -37.95 17.11
N ASP A 9 -9.55 -37.36 16.04
CA ASP A 9 -8.14 -37.52 15.67
C ASP A 9 -7.20 -36.59 16.49
N VAL A 10 -7.76 -35.61 17.19
CA VAL A 10 -7.01 -34.64 18.02
C VAL A 10 -6.80 -35.17 19.44
N MET A 11 -7.70 -36.02 19.91
CA MET A 11 -7.69 -36.61 21.26
C MET A 11 -6.40 -37.37 21.64
N PRO A 12 -5.67 -38.06 20.73
CA PRO A 12 -4.42 -38.75 21.09
C PRO A 12 -3.22 -37.81 21.31
N LEU A 13 -3.28 -36.56 20.86
CA LEU A 13 -2.19 -35.58 21.00
C LEU A 13 -2.24 -34.80 22.32
N LEU A 14 -3.34 -34.91 23.08
CA LEU A 14 -3.47 -34.34 24.41
C LEU A 14 -2.91 -35.33 25.45
N VAL A 15 -1.84 -34.91 26.14
CA VAL A 15 -1.22 -35.69 27.22
C VAL A 15 -2.24 -35.94 28.33
N ALA A 16 -2.55 -37.21 28.58
CA ALA A 16 -3.49 -37.59 29.63
C ALA A 16 -2.97 -37.22 31.03
N PRO A 17 -3.80 -36.66 31.93
CA PRO A 17 -3.37 -36.25 33.26
C PRO A 17 -3.06 -37.47 34.15
N ARG A 18 -1.93 -37.41 34.87
CA ARG A 18 -1.56 -38.41 35.87
C ARG A 18 -2.54 -38.34 37.05
N LYS A 19 -3.18 -39.45 37.37
CA LYS A 19 -4.04 -39.61 38.56
C LYS A 19 -3.22 -39.39 39.83
N SER A 20 -3.56 -38.40 40.64
CA SER A 20 -3.18 -38.30 42.06
C SER A 20 -4.30 -38.83 42.96
N PRO A 21 -3.96 -39.37 44.15
CA PRO A 21 -4.90 -40.14 44.97
C PRO A 21 -5.90 -39.25 45.71
N ALA A 22 -7.08 -39.83 45.95
CA ALA A 22 -8.20 -39.22 46.66
C ALA A 22 -7.83 -38.79 48.09
N VAL A 23 -8.31 -37.61 48.50
CA VAL A 23 -8.45 -37.23 49.90
C VAL A 23 -9.84 -36.62 50.08
N ASP A 24 -10.51 -37.10 51.12
CA ASP A 24 -11.93 -36.96 51.41
C ASP A 24 -12.41 -35.53 51.69
N VAL A 25 -13.70 -35.38 51.40
CA VAL A 25 -14.57 -34.23 51.60
C VAL A 25 -14.79 -33.96 53.09
N ALA A 26 -14.66 -32.70 53.51
CA ALA A 26 -15.39 -32.15 54.64
C ALA A 26 -15.95 -30.77 54.27
N VAL A 27 -17.27 -30.66 54.36
CA VAL A 27 -18.09 -29.48 54.06
C VAL A 27 -18.06 -28.51 55.24
N GLY A 28 -17.99 -27.21 54.95
CA GLY A 28 -18.21 -26.13 55.91
C GLY A 28 -18.34 -24.80 55.18
N ASP A 29 -19.56 -24.27 55.16
CA ASP A 29 -20.03 -23.01 54.57
C ASP A 29 -19.47 -21.78 55.32
N ASP A 30 -19.64 -20.60 54.69
CA ASP A 30 -19.50 -19.22 55.20
C ASP A 30 -18.49 -18.33 54.44
N THR A 31 -19.05 -17.35 53.74
CA THR A 31 -18.40 -16.12 53.23
C THR A 31 -18.89 -14.92 54.07
N PRO A 32 -18.42 -13.68 53.84
CA PRO A 32 -17.15 -13.14 54.28
C PRO A 32 -17.36 -11.91 55.21
N ASP A 33 -16.42 -11.57 56.08
CA ASP A 33 -16.38 -10.21 56.64
C ASP A 33 -14.95 -9.72 56.88
N GLY A 34 -14.78 -8.43 56.66
CA GLY A 34 -13.50 -7.78 56.47
C GLY A 34 -12.84 -7.24 57.73
N SER A 35 -11.77 -6.50 57.45
CA SER A 35 -11.08 -5.52 58.29
C SER A 35 -10.02 -6.02 59.30
N THR A 36 -8.77 -5.77 58.88
CA THR A 36 -7.74 -5.04 59.65
C THR A 36 -7.16 -5.70 60.92
N LYS A 37 -5.87 -6.07 60.87
CA LYS A 37 -4.84 -5.59 61.83
C LYS A 37 -3.42 -6.03 61.44
N ARG A 38 -2.51 -5.06 61.54
CA ARG A 38 -1.05 -5.24 61.57
C ARG A 38 -0.64 -6.01 62.82
N SER A 39 0.32 -6.91 62.69
CA SER A 39 1.35 -7.12 63.72
C SER A 39 2.63 -7.66 63.11
N ILE A 40 3.72 -7.06 63.55
CA ILE A 40 5.13 -7.39 63.32
C ILE A 40 5.51 -8.51 64.31
N SER A 41 6.26 -9.52 63.86
CA SER A 41 7.26 -10.20 64.71
C SER A 41 8.22 -11.02 63.87
N ASP A 42 9.50 -10.69 64.00
CA ASP A 42 10.67 -11.42 63.51
C ASP A 42 10.71 -12.88 63.98
N SER A 43 11.18 -13.77 63.11
CA SER A 43 12.12 -14.82 63.53
C SER A 43 12.87 -15.38 62.32
N SER A 44 14.18 -15.22 62.38
CA SER A 44 15.17 -15.85 61.51
C SER A 44 15.15 -17.37 61.65
N SER A 45 14.98 -18.09 60.54
CA SER A 45 15.56 -19.42 60.40
C SER A 45 15.99 -19.68 58.95
N SER A 46 17.20 -20.19 58.85
CA SER A 46 18.04 -20.41 57.70
C SER A 46 17.70 -21.72 56.96
N GLY A 47 17.42 -21.63 55.65
CA GLY A 47 17.53 -22.68 54.62
C GLY A 47 16.60 -23.91 54.73
N PRO A 48 16.38 -24.71 53.65
CA PRO A 48 17.06 -24.70 52.34
C PRO A 48 16.09 -24.51 51.15
N ASP A 49 16.69 -24.33 49.96
CA ASP A 49 16.07 -24.17 48.63
C ASP A 49 14.81 -25.03 48.39
N LYS A 50 13.63 -24.40 48.49
CA LYS A 50 12.42 -24.92 47.87
C LYS A 50 12.44 -24.52 46.40
N LYS A 51 12.87 -25.45 45.54
CA LYS A 51 12.53 -25.46 44.11
C LYS A 51 11.04 -25.10 43.98
N LYS A 52 10.73 -23.90 43.50
CA LYS A 52 9.36 -23.49 43.17
C LYS A 52 8.84 -24.51 42.15
N ALA A 53 8.00 -25.43 42.61
CA ALA A 53 7.18 -26.25 41.75
C ALA A 53 6.41 -25.28 40.87
N LYS A 54 6.63 -25.35 39.56
CA LYS A 54 5.87 -24.59 38.56
C LYS A 54 4.42 -25.00 38.76
N THR A 55 3.62 -24.12 39.36
CA THR A 55 2.16 -24.18 39.31
C THR A 55 1.78 -24.28 37.85
N ASP A 56 1.04 -25.32 37.49
CA ASP A 56 0.56 -25.51 36.12
C ASP A 56 -0.19 -24.24 35.67
N PRO A 57 0.07 -23.74 34.45
CA PRO A 57 -0.56 -22.51 33.96
C PRO A 57 -2.07 -22.63 34.06
N SER A 58 -2.70 -21.58 34.58
CA SER A 58 -4.14 -21.53 34.76
C SER A 58 -4.78 -21.45 33.38
N LEU A 59 -5.65 -22.40 33.05
CA LEU A 59 -6.42 -22.40 31.81
C LEU A 59 -7.27 -21.12 31.60
N TYR A 60 -7.40 -20.29 32.63
CA TYR A 60 -8.18 -19.05 32.61
C TYR A 60 -7.35 -17.77 32.45
N ASP A 61 -6.01 -17.83 32.37
CA ASP A 61 -5.19 -16.63 32.17
C ASP A 61 -4.98 -16.31 30.68
N LEU A 62 -5.57 -15.19 30.23
CA LEU A 62 -5.44 -14.69 28.85
C LEU A 62 -3.98 -14.44 28.47
N ARG A 63 -3.14 -13.99 29.40
CA ARG A 63 -1.73 -13.68 29.12
C ARG A 63 -0.91 -14.94 28.89
N GLU A 64 -1.20 -16.02 29.62
CA GLU A 64 -0.56 -17.31 29.40
C GLU A 64 -0.92 -17.89 28.04
N HIS A 65 -2.19 -17.77 27.62
CA HIS A 65 -2.63 -18.14 26.28
C HIS A 65 -1.92 -17.33 25.20
N GLN A 66 -1.83 -16.01 25.33
CA GLN A 66 -1.08 -15.16 24.39
C GLN A 66 0.40 -15.53 24.33
N ARG A 67 1.01 -15.90 25.47
CA ARG A 67 2.40 -16.32 25.53
C ARG A 67 2.62 -17.67 24.85
N VAL A 68 1.78 -18.68 25.14
CA VAL A 68 1.86 -19.99 24.49
C VAL A 68 1.61 -19.86 22.98
N PHE A 69 0.61 -19.08 22.59
CA PHE A 69 0.32 -18.76 21.19
C PHE A 69 1.54 -18.14 20.50
N SER A 70 2.18 -17.14 21.12
CA SER A 70 3.38 -16.53 20.56
C SER A 70 4.52 -17.53 20.36
N VAL A 71 4.79 -18.39 21.34
CA VAL A 71 5.84 -19.41 21.27
C VAL A 71 5.55 -20.43 20.18
N CYS A 72 4.30 -20.88 20.04
CA CYS A 72 3.88 -21.79 18.97
C CYS A 72 4.08 -21.18 17.59
N TRP A 73 3.71 -19.90 17.40
CA TRP A 73 3.89 -19.21 16.12
C TRP A 73 5.36 -18.99 15.77
N ILE A 74 6.20 -18.61 16.74
CA ILE A 74 7.64 -18.48 16.52
C ILE A 74 8.24 -19.85 16.16
N ALA A 75 7.81 -20.93 16.80
CA ALA A 75 8.26 -22.28 16.47
C ALA A 75 7.82 -22.70 15.06
N LEU A 76 6.60 -22.33 14.64
CA LEU A 76 6.10 -22.57 13.30
C LEU A 76 6.89 -21.79 12.24
N LEU A 77 7.15 -20.49 12.47
CA LEU A 77 7.87 -19.61 11.56
C LEU A 77 9.36 -19.98 11.42
N LYS A 78 9.93 -20.69 12.39
CA LYS A 78 11.30 -21.23 12.29
C LYS A 78 11.43 -22.36 11.27
N HIS A 79 10.34 -23.04 10.90
CA HIS A 79 10.36 -24.05 9.86
C HIS A 79 10.19 -23.43 8.47
N LYS A 80 10.84 -24.02 7.44
CA LYS A 80 10.68 -23.58 6.04
C LYS A 80 9.24 -23.83 5.58
N LEU A 81 8.42 -22.79 5.62
CA LEU A 81 7.05 -22.81 5.13
C LEU A 81 7.07 -22.59 3.61
N SER A 82 6.37 -23.44 2.86
CA SER A 82 6.10 -23.20 1.43
C SER A 82 4.96 -22.18 1.25
N THR A 83 4.13 -22.00 2.28
CA THR A 83 2.89 -21.21 2.29
C THR A 83 3.05 -19.82 2.92
N VAL A 84 4.22 -19.19 2.81
CA VAL A 84 4.53 -17.90 3.45
C VAL A 84 3.54 -16.81 3.04
N SER A 85 3.14 -16.75 1.77
CA SER A 85 2.21 -15.74 1.26
C SER A 85 0.83 -15.77 1.95
N MET A 86 0.31 -16.96 2.27
CA MET A 86 -0.98 -17.10 2.96
C MET A 86 -0.90 -16.69 4.43
N VAL A 87 0.24 -16.96 5.06
CA VAL A 87 0.50 -16.53 6.44
C VAL A 87 0.59 -15.01 6.49
N LEU A 88 1.37 -14.38 5.60
CA LEU A 88 1.52 -12.92 5.52
C LEU A 88 0.18 -12.21 5.26
N ALA A 89 -0.69 -12.77 4.41
CA ALA A 89 -2.00 -12.19 4.12
C ALA A 89 -2.91 -12.09 5.36
N ASN A 90 -2.87 -13.10 6.25
CA ASN A 90 -3.71 -13.17 7.45
C ASN A 90 -3.03 -12.58 8.70
N LEU A 91 -1.74 -12.25 8.61
CA LEU A 91 -0.89 -11.83 9.72
C LEU A 91 -1.37 -10.56 10.44
N PRO A 92 -1.72 -9.44 9.75
CA PRO A 92 -2.11 -8.22 10.44
C PRO A 92 -3.45 -8.36 11.17
N ASP A 93 -4.44 -9.02 10.57
CA ASP A 93 -5.80 -9.05 11.13
C ASP A 93 -5.97 -10.15 12.19
N LYS A 94 -5.37 -11.32 11.98
CA LYS A 94 -5.65 -12.51 12.80
C LYS A 94 -4.53 -12.90 13.76
N ILE A 95 -3.33 -12.33 13.63
CA ILE A 95 -2.16 -12.81 14.38
C ILE A 95 -1.56 -11.68 15.24
N MET A 96 -1.40 -10.47 14.69
CA MET A 96 -0.84 -9.33 15.44
C MET A 96 -1.59 -8.96 16.73
N PRO A 97 -2.94 -8.95 16.79
CA PRO A 97 -3.66 -8.59 18.01
C PRO A 97 -3.48 -9.60 19.17
N PHE A 98 -3.12 -10.85 18.88
CA PHE A 98 -3.04 -11.93 19.86
C PHE A 98 -1.60 -12.23 20.31
N LEU A 99 -0.60 -11.57 19.72
CA LEU A 99 0.80 -11.73 20.10
C LEU A 99 1.11 -10.90 21.35
N ALA A 100 1.73 -11.54 22.36
CA ALA A 100 2.22 -10.85 23.55
C ALA A 100 3.33 -9.83 23.22
N GLU A 101 4.22 -10.18 22.29
CA GLU A 101 5.32 -9.34 21.80
C GLU A 101 5.41 -9.41 20.26
N PRO A 102 4.71 -8.54 19.52
CA PRO A 102 4.70 -8.56 18.06
C PRO A 102 6.01 -8.07 17.43
N LEU A 103 6.88 -7.39 18.20
CA LEU A 103 8.21 -6.96 17.74
C LEU A 103 9.11 -8.12 17.32
N LEU A 104 8.92 -9.32 17.86
CA LEU A 104 9.74 -10.48 17.49
C LEU A 104 9.52 -10.93 16.03
N LEU A 105 8.39 -10.54 15.44
CA LEU A 105 8.06 -10.81 14.05
C LEU A 105 8.76 -9.86 13.07
N ALA A 106 9.37 -8.78 13.58
CA ALA A 106 9.97 -7.73 12.76
C ALA A 106 11.10 -8.26 11.87
N ASP A 107 11.95 -9.16 12.39
CA ASP A 107 13.06 -9.75 11.65
C ASP A 107 12.54 -10.59 10.46
N PHE A 108 11.57 -11.46 10.72
CA PHE A 108 10.90 -12.24 9.68
C PHE A 108 10.19 -11.38 8.64
N LEU A 109 9.53 -10.28 9.06
CA LEU A 109 8.85 -9.36 8.14
C LEU A 109 9.83 -8.55 7.30
N THR A 110 10.95 -8.14 7.89
CA THR A 110 12.03 -7.44 7.21
C THR A 110 12.67 -8.34 6.15
N ASP A 111 12.96 -9.60 6.50
CA ASP A 111 13.45 -10.60 5.56
C ASP A 111 12.44 -10.87 4.44
N SER A 112 11.17 -11.06 4.79
CA SER A 112 10.08 -11.29 3.81
C SER A 112 9.87 -10.08 2.88
N TYR A 113 10.12 -8.87 3.38
CA TYR A 113 10.06 -7.64 2.60
C TYR A 113 11.27 -7.47 1.68
N ASN A 114 12.45 -7.93 2.09
CA ASN A 114 13.67 -7.87 1.29
C ASN A 114 13.71 -8.88 0.15
N VAL A 115 12.96 -10.00 0.24
CA VAL A 115 12.87 -11.03 -0.82
C VAL A 115 12.37 -10.47 -2.16
N GLY A 116 11.49 -9.46 -2.15
CA GLY A 116 10.90 -8.87 -3.37
C GLY A 116 9.65 -9.59 -3.86
N GLY A 117 8.90 -8.95 -4.77
CA GLY A 117 7.70 -9.52 -5.39
C GLY A 117 6.45 -9.55 -4.49
N ILE A 118 5.60 -10.57 -4.66
CA ILE A 118 4.28 -10.65 -4.00
C ILE A 118 4.42 -10.75 -2.48
N THR A 119 5.44 -11.46 -2.00
CA THR A 119 5.72 -11.61 -0.56
C THR A 119 6.02 -10.26 0.09
N SER A 120 6.74 -9.37 -0.59
CA SER A 120 7.02 -8.03 -0.07
C SER A 120 5.77 -7.15 0.03
N LEU A 121 4.84 -7.26 -0.92
CA LEU A 121 3.56 -6.54 -0.84
C LEU A 121 2.70 -7.03 0.32
N LEU A 122 2.60 -8.34 0.50
CA LEU A 122 1.85 -8.94 1.59
C LEU A 122 2.48 -8.57 2.95
N ALA A 123 3.80 -8.59 3.04
CA ALA A 123 4.54 -8.20 4.23
C ALA A 123 4.42 -6.69 4.55
N LEU A 124 4.21 -5.84 3.54
CA LEU A 124 4.12 -4.38 3.71
C LEU A 124 2.98 -3.97 4.65
N ASN A 125 1.82 -4.61 4.56
CA ASN A 125 0.69 -4.29 5.44
C ASN A 125 1.03 -4.58 6.91
N SER A 126 1.58 -5.77 7.18
CA SER A 126 2.07 -6.14 8.50
C SER A 126 3.21 -5.24 9.00
N LEU A 127 4.18 -4.91 8.13
CA LEU A 127 5.29 -4.05 8.49
C LEU A 127 4.80 -2.63 8.83
N PHE A 128 3.82 -2.11 8.08
CA PHE A 128 3.21 -0.82 8.35
C PHE A 128 2.51 -0.77 9.72
N VAL A 129 1.82 -1.84 10.12
CA VAL A 129 1.22 -1.96 11.46
C VAL A 129 2.31 -1.91 12.54
N LEU A 130 3.45 -2.59 12.34
CA LEU A 130 4.59 -2.54 13.27
C LEU A 130 5.20 -1.13 13.38
N ILE A 131 5.36 -0.44 12.24
CA ILE A 131 5.87 0.93 12.20
C ILE A 131 4.90 1.88 12.95
N GLN A 132 3.59 1.78 12.68
CA GLN A 132 2.58 2.70 13.20
C GLN A 132 2.28 2.50 14.70
N GLN A 133 2.23 1.24 15.16
CA GLN A 133 1.79 0.92 16.53
C GLN A 133 2.96 0.69 17.50
N TYR A 134 4.07 0.14 17.00
CA TYR A 134 5.21 -0.26 17.84
C TYR A 134 6.46 0.58 17.60
N ASN A 135 6.36 1.66 16.82
CA ASN A 135 7.46 2.56 16.45
C ASN A 135 8.67 1.81 15.88
N PHE A 136 8.44 0.72 15.15
CA PHE A 136 9.50 0.02 14.44
C PHE A 136 10.02 0.92 13.32
N ASP A 137 11.35 1.07 13.22
CA ASP A 137 11.97 1.88 12.17
C ASP A 137 12.67 0.98 11.14
N TYR A 138 12.28 1.13 9.87
CA TYR A 138 12.89 0.42 8.75
C TYR A 138 13.74 1.42 7.96
N PRO A 139 15.06 1.17 7.80
CA PRO A 139 15.95 2.10 7.13
C PRO A 139 15.55 2.28 5.66
N ALA A 140 15.49 3.53 5.20
CA ALA A 140 15.17 3.87 3.81
C ALA A 140 13.86 3.23 3.27
N PHE A 141 12.83 3.18 4.11
CA PHE A 141 11.50 2.62 3.76
C PHE A 141 10.96 3.13 2.41
N PHE A 142 11.06 4.43 2.15
CA PHE A 142 10.50 5.03 0.93
C PHE A 142 11.26 4.67 -0.35
N SER A 143 12.58 4.46 -0.30
CA SER A 143 13.32 4.03 -1.49
C SER A 143 12.99 2.58 -1.83
N LYS A 144 12.85 1.71 -0.82
CA LYS A 144 12.41 0.33 -1.03
C LYS A 144 10.94 0.25 -1.47
N LEU A 145 10.07 1.11 -0.95
CA LEU A 145 8.69 1.22 -1.43
C LEU A 145 8.63 1.68 -2.89
N TYR A 146 9.51 2.62 -3.28
CA TYR A 146 9.65 3.06 -4.66
C TYR A 146 10.15 1.93 -5.57
N GLN A 147 11.12 1.14 -5.12
CA GLN A 147 11.60 -0.10 -5.78
C GLN A 147 10.58 -1.25 -5.77
N LEU A 148 9.65 -1.30 -4.82
CA LEU A 148 8.62 -2.33 -4.81
C LEU A 148 7.49 -1.96 -5.78
N LEU A 149 7.19 -0.66 -5.84
CA LEU A 149 6.41 -0.10 -6.92
C LEU A 149 7.16 -0.23 -8.25
N ALA A 150 8.48 -0.57 -8.25
CA ALA A 150 9.62 -0.93 -9.19
C ALA A 150 9.74 -2.32 -9.93
N ASP A 151 9.17 -3.42 -9.39
CA ASP A 151 9.46 -4.81 -9.84
C ASP A 151 8.42 -5.57 -10.72
N ASP A 152 8.72 -5.82 -12.01
CA ASP A 152 7.89 -6.36 -13.13
C ASP A 152 7.02 -7.63 -12.86
N THR A 153 7.22 -8.34 -11.75
CA THR A 153 6.69 -9.70 -11.52
C THR A 153 5.26 -9.76 -10.98
N LEU A 154 4.65 -8.61 -10.71
CA LEU A 154 3.42 -8.50 -9.93
C LEU A 154 2.12 -8.47 -10.76
N LEU A 155 2.21 -8.80 -12.06
CA LEU A 155 1.29 -8.51 -13.19
C LEU A 155 1.92 -7.42 -14.06
N ARG A 156 1.33 -7.14 -15.23
CA ARG A 156 1.53 -6.01 -16.15
C ARG A 156 1.44 -4.62 -15.48
N SER A 157 1.73 -4.51 -14.18
CA SER A 157 1.34 -3.46 -13.29
C SER A 157 2.52 -2.94 -12.47
N LYS A 158 2.78 -1.68 -12.77
CA LYS A 158 3.34 -0.62 -11.91
C LYS A 158 4.86 -0.38 -12.13
N TYR A 159 5.46 0.75 -11.69
CA TYR A 159 6.58 1.62 -12.20
C TYR A 159 6.21 3.00 -12.70
N ARG A 160 5.92 3.91 -11.74
CA ARG A 160 5.62 5.36 -11.89
C ARG A 160 4.17 5.66 -12.27
N LEU A 161 3.32 5.91 -11.27
CA LEU A 161 1.85 5.96 -11.38
C LEU A 161 1.31 6.57 -12.69
N SER A 162 1.82 7.72 -13.14
CA SER A 162 1.40 8.34 -14.41
C SER A 162 1.88 7.62 -15.66
N ARG A 163 3.16 7.24 -15.74
CA ARG A 163 3.73 6.55 -16.91
C ARG A 163 3.17 5.15 -17.09
N LEU A 164 2.84 4.49 -15.99
CA LEU A 164 2.16 3.20 -15.98
C LEU A 164 0.75 3.25 -16.49
N ALA A 165 0.06 4.36 -16.24
CA ALA A 165 -1.30 4.50 -16.67
C ALA A 165 -1.40 4.38 -18.21
N LEU A 166 -0.30 4.60 -18.97
CA LEU A 166 -0.26 4.35 -20.41
C LEU A 166 -0.39 2.87 -20.80
N THR A 167 0.13 1.94 -19.99
CA THR A 167 0.13 0.50 -20.30
C THR A 167 -0.82 -0.31 -19.41
N ALA A 168 -1.40 0.33 -18.40
CA ALA A 168 -2.24 -0.30 -17.40
C ALA A 168 -3.66 -0.59 -17.91
N GLU A 169 -4.34 -1.46 -17.17
CA GLU A 169 -5.74 -1.76 -17.36
C GLU A 169 -6.63 -0.57 -16.92
N PRO A 170 -7.79 -0.33 -17.55
CA PRO A 170 -8.69 0.78 -17.22
C PRO A 170 -9.11 0.80 -15.75
N GLY A 171 -9.30 -0.36 -15.12
CA GLY A 171 -9.60 -0.43 -13.68
C GLY A 171 -8.50 0.21 -12.84
N ALA A 172 -7.24 -0.13 -13.12
CA ALA A 172 -6.09 0.49 -12.47
C ALA A 172 -5.97 1.99 -12.78
N ILE A 173 -6.24 2.40 -14.03
CA ILE A 173 -6.20 3.82 -14.42
C ILE A 173 -7.27 4.64 -13.67
N LEU A 174 -8.48 4.08 -13.52
CA LEU A 174 -9.59 4.71 -12.80
C LEU A 174 -9.26 4.98 -11.32
N PHE A 175 -8.39 4.16 -10.70
CA PHE A 175 -7.84 4.37 -9.36
C PHE A 175 -6.64 5.33 -9.33
N ILE A 176 -5.73 5.21 -10.31
CA ILE A 176 -4.52 6.02 -10.38
C ILE A 176 -4.84 7.51 -10.56
N ILE A 177 -5.81 7.87 -11.41
CA ILE A 177 -6.15 9.26 -11.69
C ILE A 177 -6.58 10.02 -10.42
N PRO A 178 -7.59 9.55 -9.64
CA PRO A 178 -7.94 10.15 -8.35
C PRO A 178 -6.80 10.15 -7.33
N CYS A 179 -5.98 9.10 -7.31
CA CYS A 179 -4.80 9.04 -6.43
C CYS A 179 -3.82 10.18 -6.72
N VAL A 180 -3.45 10.38 -7.99
CA VAL A 180 -2.58 11.48 -8.41
C VAL A 180 -3.24 12.84 -8.17
N TYR A 181 -4.55 12.95 -8.42
CA TYR A 181 -5.32 14.16 -8.13
C TYR A 181 -5.22 14.56 -6.65
N ASN A 182 -5.46 13.60 -5.75
CA ASN A 182 -5.36 13.83 -4.31
C ASN A 182 -3.94 14.17 -3.86
N LEU A 183 -2.91 13.57 -4.47
CA LEU A 183 -1.51 13.90 -4.19
C LEU A 183 -1.18 15.34 -4.62
N VAL A 184 -1.66 15.78 -5.78
CA VAL A 184 -1.48 17.16 -6.26
C VAL A 184 -2.21 18.16 -5.38
N LEU A 185 -3.42 17.83 -4.89
CA LEU A 185 -4.15 18.68 -3.95
C LEU A 185 -3.45 18.78 -2.59
N ARG A 186 -2.84 17.70 -2.10
CA ARG A 186 -2.07 17.71 -0.86
C ARG A 186 -0.77 18.49 -1.00
N HIS A 187 -0.09 18.36 -2.14
CA HIS A 187 1.21 18.97 -2.39
C HIS A 187 1.14 19.91 -3.59
N LYS A 188 0.95 21.21 -3.31
CA LYS A 188 0.86 22.26 -4.34
C LYS A 188 2.11 22.37 -5.21
N GLU A 189 3.27 21.97 -4.70
CA GLU A 189 4.53 21.89 -5.48
C GLU A 189 4.43 20.95 -6.68
N CYS A 190 3.55 19.95 -6.63
CA CYS A 190 3.31 19.04 -7.74
C CYS A 190 2.44 19.67 -8.85
N LEU A 191 1.84 20.84 -8.63
CA LEU A 191 1.05 21.53 -9.66
C LEU A 191 1.92 21.93 -10.86
N GLN A 192 3.22 22.19 -10.63
CA GLN A 192 4.18 22.49 -11.69
C GLN A 192 4.35 21.33 -12.69
N LEU A 193 3.96 20.11 -12.31
CA LEU A 193 4.00 18.94 -13.18
C LEU A 193 2.87 18.97 -14.23
N ILE A 194 1.76 19.65 -13.93
CA ILE A 194 0.57 19.78 -14.78
C ILE A 194 0.62 21.11 -15.54
N HIS A 195 0.82 22.20 -14.81
CA HIS A 195 0.88 23.55 -15.37
C HIS A 195 2.23 24.18 -15.07
N ARG A 196 3.08 24.22 -16.10
CA ARG A 196 4.35 24.96 -16.04
C ARG A 196 4.11 26.40 -16.45
N THR A 197 4.37 27.32 -15.54
CA THR A 197 4.34 28.77 -15.82
C THR A 197 5.58 29.26 -16.58
N THR A 198 6.46 28.35 -17.02
CA THR A 198 7.68 28.69 -17.78
C THR A 198 7.38 29.29 -19.15
N THR A 199 6.21 29.02 -19.74
CA THR A 199 5.71 29.75 -20.91
C THR A 199 4.98 31.01 -20.44
N LEU A 200 5.73 31.97 -19.91
CA LEU A 200 5.24 33.34 -19.78
C LEU A 200 4.68 33.78 -21.13
N SER A 201 3.43 34.22 -21.15
CA SER A 201 2.86 34.88 -22.34
C SER A 201 3.77 36.03 -22.76
N VAL A 202 3.78 36.39 -24.04
CA VAL A 202 4.51 37.59 -24.51
C VAL A 202 4.11 38.82 -23.68
N ALA A 203 2.87 38.87 -23.19
CA ALA A 203 2.37 39.88 -22.27
C ALA A 203 3.03 39.84 -20.89
N ASP A 204 3.22 38.66 -20.31
CA ASP A 204 3.86 38.50 -19.00
C ASP A 204 5.36 38.78 -19.09
N ARG A 205 6.02 38.36 -20.18
CA ARG A 205 7.41 38.74 -20.49
C ARG A 205 7.58 40.25 -20.65
N ALA A 206 6.62 40.93 -21.27
CA ALA A 206 6.63 42.37 -21.41
C ALA A 206 6.37 43.09 -20.08
N ALA A 207 5.49 42.56 -19.22
CA ALA A 207 5.23 43.08 -17.88
C ALA A 207 6.46 42.92 -16.96
N GLU A 208 7.11 41.75 -16.98
CA GLU A 208 8.35 41.53 -16.24
C GLU A 208 9.49 42.42 -16.73
N LYS A 209 9.62 42.60 -18.04
CA LYS A 209 10.64 43.50 -18.61
C LYS A 209 10.40 44.94 -18.17
N ARG A 210 9.14 45.37 -18.06
CA ARG A 210 8.79 46.68 -17.50
C ARG A 210 9.15 46.76 -16.00
N GLU A 211 8.84 45.73 -15.22
CA GLU A 211 9.21 45.70 -13.80
C GLU A 211 10.73 45.75 -13.58
N MET A 212 11.51 45.00 -14.35
CA MET A 212 12.97 45.04 -14.29
C MET A 212 13.52 46.43 -14.64
N LEU A 213 12.94 47.10 -15.64
CA LEU A 213 13.32 48.47 -16.00
C LEU A 213 12.90 49.50 -14.94
N THR A 214 11.90 49.19 -14.11
CA THR A 214 11.48 50.07 -12.99
C THR A 214 12.31 49.88 -11.72
N MET A 215 13.08 48.79 -11.59
CA MET A 215 13.94 48.54 -10.44
C MET A 215 15.20 49.41 -10.53
N LYS A 216 15.39 50.34 -9.59
CA LYS A 216 16.55 51.26 -9.55
C LYS A 216 17.83 50.66 -8.97
N ASN A 217 17.73 49.59 -8.19
CA ASN A 217 18.86 49.01 -7.46
C ASN A 217 19.36 47.74 -8.16
N HIS A 218 20.62 47.74 -8.59
CA HIS A 218 21.26 46.59 -9.23
C HIS A 218 21.32 45.34 -8.33
N ILE A 219 21.35 45.53 -7.00
CA ILE A 219 21.41 44.45 -6.01
C ILE A 219 20.05 43.73 -5.89
N ASP A 220 18.95 44.50 -5.87
CA ASP A 220 17.59 43.94 -5.80
C ASP A 220 17.20 43.25 -7.12
N ALA A 221 17.64 43.79 -8.25
CA ALA A 221 17.51 43.14 -9.55
C ALA A 221 18.29 41.82 -9.62
N ALA A 222 19.54 41.80 -9.16
CA ALA A 222 20.35 40.58 -9.11
C ALA A 222 19.78 39.52 -8.14
N ALA A 223 19.27 39.93 -6.97
CA ALA A 223 18.64 39.01 -6.01
C ALA A 223 17.35 38.39 -6.55
N LYS A 224 16.52 39.17 -7.28
CA LYS A 224 15.30 38.66 -7.93
C LYS A 224 15.63 37.72 -9.09
N GLU A 225 16.69 37.98 -9.86
CA GLU A 225 17.18 37.05 -10.88
C GLU A 225 17.68 35.74 -10.28
N ILE A 226 18.48 35.76 -9.21
CA ILE A 226 18.96 34.53 -8.53
C ILE A 226 17.79 33.70 -7.98
N SER A 227 16.76 34.35 -7.42
CA SER A 227 15.52 33.72 -6.96
C SER A 227 14.72 33.09 -8.12
N LYS A 228 14.72 33.72 -9.30
CA LYS A 228 14.10 33.20 -10.52
C LYS A 228 14.90 32.06 -11.17
N THR A 229 16.23 32.11 -11.16
CA THR A 229 17.07 31.02 -11.68
C THR A 229 16.89 29.73 -10.88
N GLY A 230 16.59 29.84 -9.57
CA GLY A 230 16.24 28.70 -8.73
C GLY A 230 14.90 28.03 -9.10
N THR A 231 13.98 28.76 -9.75
CA THR A 231 12.63 28.27 -10.10
C THR A 231 12.45 27.98 -11.60
N ARG A 232 13.34 28.50 -12.46
CA ARG A 232 13.26 28.31 -13.91
C ARG A 232 14.13 27.13 -14.35
N ILE A 233 13.48 25.98 -14.59
CA ILE A 233 14.13 24.84 -15.23
C ILE A 233 14.05 25.07 -16.75
N GLU A 234 15.19 25.42 -17.35
CA GLU A 234 15.31 25.45 -18.80
C GLU A 234 15.44 24.01 -19.30
N LEU A 235 14.42 23.55 -20.05
CA LEU A 235 14.47 22.27 -20.75
C LEU A 235 15.53 22.36 -21.84
N SER A 236 16.75 21.94 -21.53
CA SER A 236 17.82 21.76 -22.52
C SER A 236 17.33 20.79 -23.60
N GLY A 237 17.03 21.29 -24.80
CA GLY A 237 16.64 20.48 -25.96
C GLY A 237 15.26 19.82 -25.91
N GLY A 238 14.39 20.17 -24.95
CA GLY A 238 13.05 19.59 -24.84
C GLY A 238 13.00 18.13 -24.37
N GLN A 239 14.12 17.57 -23.92
CA GLN A 239 14.15 16.25 -23.30
C GLN A 239 13.68 16.34 -21.84
N ASP A 240 12.93 15.33 -21.42
CA ASP A 240 12.42 15.25 -20.06
C ASP A 240 13.55 14.90 -19.07
N PRO A 241 13.82 15.70 -18.02
CA PRO A 241 14.91 15.46 -17.05
C PRO A 241 14.71 14.26 -16.11
N PHE A 242 13.58 13.56 -16.20
CA PHE A 242 13.22 12.47 -15.30
C PHE A 242 13.91 11.17 -15.70
N ASP A 243 14.79 10.68 -14.83
CA ASP A 243 15.51 9.43 -15.02
C ASP A 243 14.65 8.24 -14.59
N ASN A 244 14.61 7.17 -15.40
CA ASN A 244 13.80 5.98 -15.17
C ASN A 244 14.35 4.93 -14.24
N ASP A 245 15.66 4.80 -14.24
CA ASP A 245 16.32 3.64 -13.67
C ASP A 245 16.78 3.91 -12.24
N THR A 246 16.74 5.18 -11.83
CA THR A 246 17.06 5.59 -10.46
C THR A 246 15.97 5.14 -9.48
N ASN A 247 16.40 4.35 -8.49
CA ASN A 247 15.56 3.81 -7.42
C ASN A 247 15.28 4.81 -6.29
N ASP A 248 16.03 5.91 -6.20
CA ASP A 248 15.86 6.91 -5.15
C ASP A 248 14.90 8.03 -5.58
N PRO A 249 13.78 8.24 -4.87
CA PRO A 249 12.77 9.22 -5.25
C PRO A 249 13.26 10.68 -5.16
N LEU A 250 14.32 10.94 -4.38
CA LEU A 250 14.92 12.27 -4.25
C LEU A 250 15.81 12.64 -5.45
N VAL A 251 16.39 11.64 -6.11
CA VAL A 251 17.39 11.82 -7.17
C VAL A 251 16.77 11.75 -8.56
N CYS A 252 15.58 11.15 -8.72
CA CYS A 252 14.93 10.96 -10.02
C CYS A 252 14.51 12.26 -10.73
N HIS A 253 14.64 13.44 -10.11
CA HIS A 253 14.32 14.74 -10.69
C HIS A 253 12.89 14.89 -11.24
N ALA A 254 11.93 14.13 -10.71
CA ALA A 254 10.53 14.15 -11.14
C ALA A 254 9.86 15.54 -11.07
N LEU A 255 10.18 16.38 -10.08
CA LEU A 255 9.62 17.74 -10.02
C LEU A 255 10.03 18.61 -11.22
N LYS A 256 11.16 18.27 -11.86
CA LYS A 256 11.65 18.93 -13.06
C LYS A 256 11.07 18.33 -14.35
N SER A 257 10.21 17.32 -14.26
CA SER A 257 9.45 16.73 -15.38
C SER A 257 7.98 17.16 -15.42
N SER A 258 7.27 16.74 -16.46
CA SER A 258 5.87 17.07 -16.71
C SER A 258 5.08 15.80 -16.97
N LEU A 259 3.83 15.77 -16.51
CA LEU A 259 2.96 14.59 -16.57
C LEU A 259 2.21 14.51 -17.91
N TRP A 260 2.94 14.28 -19.00
CA TRP A 260 2.34 14.07 -20.33
C TRP A 260 1.47 12.82 -20.39
N GLU A 261 1.74 11.85 -19.52
CA GLU A 261 1.07 10.56 -19.57
C GLU A 261 -0.41 10.68 -19.17
N LEU A 262 -0.73 11.56 -18.21
CA LEU A 262 -2.12 11.87 -17.85
C LEU A 262 -2.84 12.62 -18.98
N PHE A 263 -2.13 13.49 -19.70
CA PHE A 263 -2.70 14.21 -20.84
C PHE A 263 -3.08 13.25 -21.97
N SER A 264 -2.23 12.26 -22.26
CA SER A 264 -2.52 11.22 -23.26
C SER A 264 -3.77 10.39 -22.91
N LEU A 265 -4.03 10.13 -21.63
CA LEU A 265 -5.22 9.39 -21.17
C LEU A 265 -6.55 10.10 -21.45
N LYS A 266 -6.52 11.38 -21.84
CA LYS A 266 -7.71 12.08 -22.32
C LYS A 266 -8.36 11.38 -23.51
N GLN A 267 -7.55 10.77 -24.37
CA GLN A 267 -8.01 10.05 -25.56
C GLN A 267 -8.06 8.53 -25.34
N HIS A 268 -8.41 8.12 -24.12
CA HIS A 268 -8.56 6.70 -23.80
C HIS A 268 -9.90 6.15 -24.32
N TYR A 269 -9.91 4.89 -24.77
CA TYR A 269 -11.10 4.23 -25.34
C TYR A 269 -12.27 4.13 -24.36
N HIS A 270 -11.98 3.90 -23.07
CA HIS A 270 -13.00 3.86 -22.03
C HIS A 270 -13.40 5.27 -21.62
N ALA A 271 -14.68 5.63 -21.84
CA ALA A 271 -15.22 6.95 -21.56
C ALA A 271 -15.03 7.42 -20.11
N GLY A 272 -15.18 6.51 -19.12
CA GLY A 272 -15.01 6.85 -17.71
C GLY A 272 -13.57 7.24 -17.33
N VAL A 273 -12.57 6.69 -18.02
CA VAL A 273 -11.17 7.09 -17.83
C VAL A 273 -10.96 8.48 -18.43
N ALA A 274 -11.47 8.72 -19.64
CA ALA A 274 -11.34 10.00 -20.31
C ALA A 274 -12.03 11.15 -19.53
N THR A 275 -13.19 10.91 -18.92
CA THR A 275 -13.86 11.93 -18.08
C THR A 275 -13.07 12.25 -16.81
N LYS A 276 -12.52 11.24 -16.13
CA LYS A 276 -11.63 11.46 -14.98
C LYS A 276 -10.34 12.19 -15.38
N ALA A 277 -9.73 11.84 -16.51
CA ALA A 277 -8.53 12.52 -17.01
C ALA A 277 -8.80 14.00 -17.34
N LYS A 278 -9.98 14.34 -17.86
CA LYS A 278 -10.39 15.73 -18.11
C LYS A 278 -10.50 16.59 -16.85
N MET A 279 -10.62 15.99 -15.66
CA MET A 279 -10.67 16.74 -14.39
C MET A 279 -9.39 17.55 -14.14
N PHE A 280 -8.26 17.21 -14.77
CA PHE A 280 -7.01 17.96 -14.67
C PHE A 280 -6.95 19.19 -15.57
N GLU A 281 -7.79 19.30 -16.61
CA GLU A 281 -7.90 20.52 -17.44
C GLU A 281 -8.85 21.55 -16.83
N GLU A 282 -9.89 21.06 -16.13
CA GLU A 282 -10.78 21.91 -15.35
C GLU A 282 -10.07 22.51 -14.12
N LYS A 283 -10.59 23.61 -13.58
CA LYS A 283 -10.06 24.18 -12.33
C LYS A 283 -10.13 23.11 -11.23
N LEU A 284 -8.96 22.77 -10.66
CA LEU A 284 -8.86 21.80 -9.56
C LEU A 284 -9.79 22.21 -8.42
N ARG A 285 -10.64 21.29 -7.97
CA ARG A 285 -11.54 21.47 -6.83
C ARG A 285 -10.72 21.35 -5.55
N SER A 286 -11.17 22.01 -4.48
CA SER A 286 -10.47 21.93 -3.18
C SER A 286 -10.75 20.65 -2.39
N GLN A 287 -11.74 19.85 -2.80
CA GLN A 287 -12.14 18.63 -2.10
C GLN A 287 -11.41 17.40 -2.68
N MET A 288 -10.90 16.54 -1.79
CA MET A 288 -10.30 15.26 -2.17
C MET A 288 -11.38 14.30 -2.66
N ILE A 289 -11.02 13.48 -3.64
CA ILE A 289 -11.87 12.43 -4.19
C ILE A 289 -11.74 11.20 -3.29
N ASP A 290 -12.85 10.55 -2.94
CA ASP A 290 -12.79 9.26 -2.26
C ASP A 290 -12.33 8.17 -3.23
N LEU A 291 -11.39 7.33 -2.81
CA LEU A 291 -10.85 6.26 -3.64
C LEU A 291 -11.54 4.91 -3.41
N ALA A 292 -12.35 4.75 -2.34
CA ALA A 292 -12.91 3.46 -1.96
C ALA A 292 -13.72 2.81 -3.10
N ASP A 293 -14.48 3.62 -3.83
CA ASP A 293 -15.31 3.18 -4.96
C ASP A 293 -14.49 2.67 -6.15
N ASP A 294 -13.21 3.05 -6.24
CA ASP A 294 -12.36 2.81 -7.41
C ASP A 294 -11.34 1.67 -7.25
N VAL A 295 -11.23 1.06 -6.06
CA VAL A 295 -10.21 0.02 -5.78
C VAL A 295 -10.52 -1.31 -6.45
N ASP A 296 -11.79 -1.73 -6.44
CA ASP A 296 -12.21 -3.10 -6.79
C ASP A 296 -12.71 -3.22 -8.25
N ILE A 297 -12.39 -2.25 -9.10
CA ILE A 297 -12.86 -2.23 -10.49
C ILE A 297 -12.02 -3.20 -11.33
N SER A 298 -12.58 -4.38 -11.59
CA SER A 298 -12.04 -5.35 -12.54
C SER A 298 -12.64 -5.18 -13.94
N TYR A 299 -11.97 -5.74 -14.96
CA TYR A 299 -12.53 -5.80 -16.32
C TYR A 299 -13.90 -6.48 -16.38
N ALA A 300 -14.11 -7.54 -15.59
CA ALA A 300 -15.40 -8.22 -15.52
C ALA A 300 -16.50 -7.26 -15.06
N SER A 301 -16.25 -6.47 -14.00
CA SER A 301 -17.17 -5.44 -13.54
C SER A 301 -17.44 -4.38 -14.61
N LEU A 302 -16.40 -3.92 -15.31
CA LEU A 302 -16.55 -2.91 -16.37
C LEU A 302 -17.41 -3.40 -17.53
N VAL A 303 -17.26 -4.67 -17.91
CA VAL A 303 -18.07 -5.31 -18.96
C VAL A 303 -19.50 -5.50 -18.48
N ASP A 304 -19.71 -6.00 -17.26
CA ASP A 304 -21.02 -6.17 -16.68
C ASP A 304 -21.77 -4.84 -16.58
N ASP A 305 -21.07 -3.77 -16.20
CA ASP A 305 -21.62 -2.42 -16.15
C ASP A 305 -21.95 -1.89 -17.54
N ALA A 306 -21.12 -2.17 -18.54
CA ALA A 306 -21.42 -1.84 -19.93
C ALA A 306 -22.65 -2.58 -20.46
N LEU A 307 -22.82 -3.86 -20.11
CA LEU A 307 -23.99 -4.67 -20.49
C LEU A 307 -25.27 -4.24 -19.77
N LYS A 308 -25.16 -3.78 -18.51
CA LYS A 308 -26.30 -3.27 -17.73
C LYS A 308 -26.78 -1.90 -18.20
N ARG A 309 -25.94 -1.11 -18.89
CA ARG A 309 -26.33 0.22 -19.40
C ARG A 309 -27.47 0.06 -20.39
N ARG A 310 -28.66 0.47 -19.98
CA ARG A 310 -29.80 0.62 -20.88
C ARG A 310 -29.66 1.94 -21.62
N GLU A 311 -29.24 1.88 -22.87
CA GLU A 311 -29.21 3.04 -23.74
C GLU A 311 -30.64 3.53 -23.96
N LYS A 312 -30.91 4.77 -23.56
CA LYS A 312 -32.22 5.42 -23.77
C LYS A 312 -32.39 5.96 -25.19
N GLN A 313 -31.31 5.95 -25.98
CA GLN A 313 -31.22 6.60 -27.28
C GLN A 313 -30.80 5.58 -28.34
N HIS A 314 -31.30 5.72 -29.56
CA HIS A 314 -30.90 4.88 -30.68
C HIS A 314 -29.39 5.01 -30.94
N VAL A 315 -28.70 3.86 -31.06
CA VAL A 315 -27.28 3.81 -31.40
C VAL A 315 -27.09 4.39 -32.80
N ALA A 316 -26.17 5.35 -32.92
CA ALA A 316 -25.81 5.91 -34.22
C ALA A 316 -25.10 4.84 -35.06
N LEU A 317 -25.62 4.59 -36.26
CA LEU A 317 -24.98 3.72 -37.24
C LEU A 317 -23.98 4.53 -38.07
N ALA A 318 -22.91 3.88 -38.52
CA ALA A 318 -21.97 4.49 -39.45
C ALA A 318 -22.71 4.84 -40.76
N PHE A 319 -22.61 6.09 -41.19
CA PHE A 319 -23.24 6.57 -42.43
C PHE A 319 -22.54 6.02 -43.68
N GLU A 320 -21.21 5.85 -43.61
CA GLU A 320 -20.44 5.26 -44.70
C GLU A 320 -20.57 3.73 -44.68
N PRO A 321 -21.14 3.11 -45.73
CA PRO A 321 -21.20 1.66 -45.81
C PRO A 321 -19.79 1.11 -46.05
N CYS A 322 -19.38 0.12 -45.25
CA CYS A 322 -18.12 -0.57 -45.47
C CYS A 322 -18.23 -1.45 -46.73
N VAL A 323 -17.69 -0.97 -47.85
CA VAL A 323 -17.81 -1.63 -49.18
C VAL A 323 -16.96 -2.89 -49.27
N SER A 324 -15.80 -2.94 -48.60
CA SER A 324 -15.02 -4.16 -48.41
C SER A 324 -14.28 -4.14 -47.08
N VAL A 325 -14.50 -5.16 -46.24
CA VAL A 325 -13.75 -5.35 -44.98
C VAL A 325 -12.34 -5.89 -45.25
N LEU A 326 -12.18 -6.65 -46.34
CA LEU A 326 -10.92 -7.21 -46.80
C LEU A 326 -10.77 -6.85 -48.27
N THR A 327 -9.71 -6.13 -48.61
CA THR A 327 -9.38 -5.89 -50.01
C THR A 327 -8.69 -7.13 -50.58
N PRO A 328 -8.83 -7.45 -51.89
CA PRO A 328 -8.15 -8.60 -52.50
C PRO A 328 -6.61 -8.53 -52.42
N THR A 329 -6.09 -7.34 -52.12
CA THR A 329 -4.67 -7.06 -51.90
C THR A 329 -4.20 -7.36 -50.49
N ASP A 330 -5.10 -7.60 -49.54
CA ASP A 330 -4.74 -7.87 -48.16
C ASP A 330 -4.28 -9.33 -47.98
N PRO A 331 -3.13 -9.56 -47.32
CA PRO A 331 -2.64 -10.92 -47.06
C PRO A 331 -3.60 -11.72 -46.17
N ILE A 332 -4.43 -11.04 -45.37
CA ILE A 332 -5.46 -11.67 -44.53
C ILE A 332 -6.58 -12.27 -45.38
N ALA A 333 -6.93 -11.65 -46.51
CA ALA A 333 -7.94 -12.18 -47.43
C ALA A 333 -7.51 -13.52 -48.05
N GLN A 334 -6.20 -13.71 -48.26
CA GLN A 334 -5.64 -14.96 -48.79
C GLN A 334 -5.64 -16.11 -47.75
N ILE A 335 -5.63 -15.80 -46.45
CA ILE A 335 -5.66 -16.80 -45.37
C ILE A 335 -7.07 -17.39 -45.20
N PHE A 336 -8.11 -16.59 -45.43
CA PHE A 336 -9.52 -17.00 -45.29
C PHE A 336 -10.17 -17.47 -46.60
N ALA A 337 -9.47 -17.37 -47.74
CA ALA A 337 -9.91 -17.93 -49.01
C ALA A 337 -9.51 -19.43 -49.08
N LEU A 338 -10.40 -20.30 -48.60
CA LEU A 338 -10.40 -21.74 -48.89
C LEU A 338 -11.45 -22.07 -49.94
#